data_AF-A0A6V7LT00-F1
#
_entry.id   AF-A0A6V7LT00-F1
#
_cell.length_a   1.000
_cell.length_b   1.000
_cell.length_c   1.000
_cell.angle_alpha   90.00
_cell.angle_beta   90.00
_cell.angle_gamma   90.00
#
_symmetry.space_group_name_H-M   'P 1'
#
loop_
_entity.id
_entity.type
_entity.pdbx_description
1 polymer ?
#
loop_
_entity_poly.entity_id
_entity_poly.type
_entity_poly.pdbx_seq_one_letter_code
_entity_poly.pdbx_strand_id
1 'polypeptide(L)'
;GDLVRKLKADGAPELDIKKAVAELKTRKKILEDKELSFVSESQTFDRTRMEDLLKRRFFFDQSFAIYGGITGQYDFGPMGCAFKANLLNAWRSFFVLEEQMLEVDCSVLTPEPVLKASGHVDRFADLMVKDTKSGECFRLDHLIKAQLEKLCADKKTDQATKDECADIVIKLDGMTKDEMAAVLKKYNMKSPTTGNDLTEPIEFNLMFGTQIGPTGLIKGFLRPETAQGIFVNFKRLLEFNSDKLPFAAAQIGNAFRNEISPRSGLIRVREFTMAEIEHFCDPSDKSHPKFVDVKDDKLMLYSACNQMDGKSAQLVSIGEAVATGLVANETL
;
A
#
# COMPACT_ATOMS: atom_id res chain seq x y z
N GLY A 1 -29.70 28.77 -0.27
CA GLY A 1 -30.21 28.25 -1.56
C GLY A 1 -31.72 28.36 -1.66
N ASP A 2 -32.43 28.05 -0.57
CA ASP A 2 -33.88 27.88 -0.58
C ASP A 2 -34.66 29.17 -0.80
N LEU A 3 -34.15 30.32 -0.36
CA LEU A 3 -34.75 31.63 -0.63
C LEU A 3 -34.83 31.94 -2.15
N VAL A 4 -33.78 31.64 -2.92
CA VAL A 4 -33.77 31.84 -4.38
C VAL A 4 -34.72 30.87 -5.08
N ARG A 5 -34.84 29.63 -4.59
CA ARG A 5 -35.79 28.64 -5.12
C ARG A 5 -37.23 29.06 -4.85
N LYS A 6 -37.51 29.56 -3.64
CA LYS A 6 -38.82 30.07 -3.24
C LYS A 6 -39.24 31.30 -4.05
N LEU A 7 -38.35 32.28 -4.21
CA LEU A 7 -38.63 33.48 -5.03
C LEU A 7 -38.90 33.16 -6.51
N LYS A 8 -38.27 32.11 -7.05
CA LYS A 8 -38.56 31.62 -8.41
C LYS A 8 -39.89 30.88 -8.50
N ALA A 9 -40.25 30.10 -7.47
CA ALA A 9 -41.52 29.38 -7.41
C ALA A 9 -42.72 30.34 -7.24
N ASP A 10 -42.52 31.43 -6.48
CA ASP A 10 -43.55 32.43 -6.18
C ASP A 10 -43.69 33.50 -7.29
N GLY A 11 -42.94 33.40 -8.39
CA GLY A 11 -43.01 34.33 -9.52
C GLY A 11 -42.57 35.76 -9.20
N ALA A 12 -41.67 35.93 -8.22
CA ALA A 12 -41.23 37.24 -7.75
C ALA A 12 -40.52 38.07 -8.84
N PRO A 13 -40.51 39.41 -8.74
CA PRO A 13 -39.88 40.29 -9.73
C PRO A 13 -38.41 39.90 -9.99
N GLU A 14 -38.00 39.99 -11.25
CA GLU A 14 -36.67 39.55 -11.71
C GLU A 14 -35.52 40.29 -10.97
N LEU A 15 -35.78 41.53 -10.55
CA LEU A 15 -34.85 42.35 -9.76
C LEU A 15 -34.56 41.75 -8.38
N ASP A 16 -35.59 41.19 -7.72
CA ASP A 16 -35.49 40.62 -6.38
C ASP A 16 -34.82 39.24 -6.42
N ILE A 17 -35.08 38.47 -7.48
CA ILE A 17 -34.34 37.23 -7.76
C ILE A 17 -32.85 37.54 -8.01
N LYS A 18 -32.53 38.58 -8.78
CA LYS A 18 -31.14 39.01 -9.03
C LYS A 18 -30.42 39.44 -7.75
N LYS A 19 -31.09 40.21 -6.87
CA LYS A 19 -30.54 40.58 -5.55
C LYS A 19 -30.29 39.35 -4.68
N ALA A 20 -31.24 38.43 -4.59
CA ALA A 20 -31.10 37.21 -3.80
C ALA A 20 -30.00 36.27 -4.33
N VAL A 21 -29.80 36.21 -5.65
CA VAL A 21 -28.70 35.46 -6.28
C VAL A 21 -27.35 36.12 -6.03
N ALA A 22 -27.26 37.45 -6.07
CA ALA A 22 -26.02 38.17 -5.75
C ALA A 22 -25.61 37.94 -4.29
N GLU A 23 -26.56 38.07 -3.35
CA GLU A 23 -26.36 37.78 -1.93
C GLU A 23 -25.92 36.32 -1.70
N LEU A 24 -26.57 35.36 -2.38
CA LEU A 24 -26.19 33.95 -2.33
C LEU A 24 -24.75 33.72 -2.82
N LYS A 25 -24.34 34.36 -3.91
CA LYS A 25 -22.96 34.26 -4.44
C LYS A 25 -21.94 34.82 -3.45
N THR A 26 -22.24 35.96 -2.84
CA THR A 26 -21.37 36.57 -1.81
C THR A 26 -21.22 35.65 -0.61
N ARG A 27 -22.32 35.09 -0.10
CA ARG A 27 -22.29 34.13 1.03
C ARG A 27 -21.58 32.83 0.68
N LYS A 28 -21.73 32.33 -0.54
CA LYS A 28 -21.01 31.16 -1.04
C LYS A 28 -19.51 31.40 -1.06
N LYS A 29 -19.08 32.57 -1.54
CA LYS A 29 -17.67 32.97 -1.53
C LYS A 29 -17.11 33.06 -0.11
N ILE A 30 -17.85 33.68 0.82
CA ILE A 30 -17.45 33.75 2.23
C ILE A 30 -17.34 32.36 2.86
N LEU A 31 -18.25 31.44 2.52
CA LEU A 31 -18.19 30.05 2.97
C LEU A 31 -16.97 29.32 2.40
N GLU A 32 -16.72 29.47 1.10
CA GLU A 32 -15.54 28.88 0.42
C GLU A 32 -14.23 29.42 1.01
N ASP A 33 -14.12 30.73 1.24
CA ASP A 33 -12.94 31.37 1.86
C ASP A 33 -12.73 30.89 3.31
N LYS A 34 -13.82 30.62 4.04
CA LYS A 34 -13.78 30.13 5.42
C LYS A 34 -13.51 28.62 5.48
N GLU A 35 -14.02 27.84 4.54
CA GLU A 35 -13.63 26.43 4.35
C GLU A 35 -12.14 26.34 4.03
N LEU A 36 -11.63 27.20 3.15
CA LEU A 36 -10.20 27.30 2.83
C LEU A 36 -9.34 27.64 4.05
N SER A 37 -9.85 28.44 4.99
CA SER A 37 -9.12 28.80 6.22
C SER A 37 -9.19 27.73 7.31
N PHE A 38 -10.10 26.76 7.20
CA PHE A 38 -10.15 25.56 8.05
C PHE A 38 -9.34 24.39 7.49
N VAL A 39 -8.99 24.42 6.20
CA VAL A 39 -7.91 23.58 5.68
C VAL A 39 -6.65 24.07 6.40
N SER A 40 -6.08 23.23 7.27
CA SER A 40 -4.78 23.52 7.85
C SER A 40 -3.81 23.90 6.74
N GLU A 41 -2.80 24.73 7.01
CA GLU A 41 -1.63 24.85 6.16
C GLU A 41 -0.88 23.51 6.14
N SER A 42 -1.50 22.44 5.63
CA SER A 42 -0.76 21.35 5.03
C SER A 42 -0.01 22.05 3.91
N GLN A 43 1.30 22.18 4.08
CA GLN A 43 2.19 22.55 2.98
C GLN A 43 1.74 21.70 1.79
N THR A 44 1.17 22.32 0.76
CA THR A 44 0.71 21.59 -0.42
C THR A 44 1.94 20.92 -1.02
N PHE A 45 2.07 19.61 -0.79
CA PHE A 45 3.20 18.84 -1.24
C PHE A 45 3.15 18.75 -2.76
N ASP A 46 4.03 19.52 -3.43
CA ASP A 46 4.17 19.48 -4.88
C ASP A 46 5.03 18.28 -5.26
N ARG A 47 4.36 17.15 -5.47
CA ARG A 47 4.98 15.90 -5.90
C ARG A 47 5.79 16.07 -7.18
N THR A 48 5.28 16.80 -8.17
CA THR A 48 5.93 16.97 -9.48
C THR A 48 7.26 17.70 -9.32
N ARG A 49 7.26 18.79 -8.55
CA ARG A 49 8.48 19.55 -8.27
C ARG A 49 9.51 18.75 -7.48
N MET A 50 9.05 17.93 -6.51
CA MET A 50 9.94 17.04 -5.77
C MET A 50 10.56 15.97 -6.69
N GLU A 51 9.75 15.29 -7.49
CA GLU A 51 10.23 14.24 -8.40
C GLU A 51 11.20 14.80 -9.46
N ASP A 52 10.95 15.99 -10.00
CA ASP A 52 11.88 16.68 -10.90
C ASP A 52 13.24 16.94 -10.23
N LEU A 53 13.21 17.45 -9.00
CA LEU A 53 14.44 17.70 -8.24
C LEU A 53 15.22 16.40 -7.98
N LEU A 54 14.53 15.33 -7.56
CA LEU A 54 15.16 14.03 -7.28
C LEU A 54 15.82 13.45 -8.54
N LYS A 55 15.15 13.52 -9.70
CA LYS A 55 15.71 13.06 -10.97
C LYS A 55 16.87 13.93 -11.44
N ARG A 56 16.71 15.26 -11.44
CA ARG A 56 17.74 16.21 -11.89
C ARG A 56 19.02 16.14 -11.04
N ARG A 57 18.89 15.80 -9.76
CA ARG A 57 20.04 15.60 -8.85
C ARG A 57 20.52 14.15 -8.79
N PHE A 58 19.98 13.30 -9.66
CA PHE A 58 20.28 11.88 -9.75
C PHE A 58 20.23 11.18 -8.37
N PHE A 59 19.13 11.41 -7.66
CA PHE A 59 18.85 10.69 -6.42
C PHE A 59 18.42 9.26 -6.75
N PHE A 60 17.46 9.13 -7.66
CA PHE A 60 17.16 7.90 -8.38
C PHE A 60 16.66 8.24 -9.78
N ASP A 61 16.76 7.30 -10.71
CA ASP A 61 16.14 7.40 -12.04
C ASP A 61 15.68 6.03 -12.52
N GLN A 62 14.90 5.99 -13.62
CA GLN A 62 14.41 4.74 -14.19
C GLN A 62 15.55 3.85 -14.68
N SER A 63 15.58 2.59 -14.25
CA SER A 63 16.60 1.65 -14.70
C SER A 63 16.50 1.42 -16.21
N PHE A 64 17.66 1.35 -16.87
CA PHE A 64 17.77 1.15 -18.32
C PHE A 64 17.11 2.27 -19.16
N ALA A 65 17.06 3.51 -18.66
CA ALA A 65 16.39 4.64 -19.33
C ALA A 65 16.79 4.82 -20.81
N ILE A 66 18.07 4.66 -21.15
CA ILE A 66 18.56 4.79 -22.54
C ILE A 66 18.04 3.69 -23.49
N TYR A 67 17.50 2.60 -22.94
CA TYR A 67 16.87 1.49 -23.68
C TYR A 67 15.33 1.56 -23.63
N GLY A 68 14.75 2.70 -23.21
CA GLY A 68 13.30 2.88 -23.05
C GLY A 68 12.78 2.62 -21.63
N GLY A 69 13.65 2.14 -20.74
CA GLY A 69 13.35 1.93 -19.32
C GLY A 69 12.45 0.74 -19.02
N ILE A 70 12.58 0.19 -17.82
CA ILE A 70 11.68 -0.87 -17.32
C ILE A 70 10.82 -0.31 -16.18
N THR A 71 9.50 -0.40 -16.34
CA THR A 71 8.56 0.08 -15.32
C THR A 71 8.71 -0.74 -14.03
N GLY A 72 8.80 -0.05 -12.90
CA GLY A 72 8.99 -0.66 -11.58
C GLY A 72 10.43 -1.04 -11.27
N GLN A 73 11.42 -0.59 -12.06
CA GLN A 73 12.84 -0.73 -11.74
C GLN A 73 13.50 0.65 -11.72
N TYR A 74 14.29 0.91 -10.69
CA TYR A 74 14.94 2.20 -10.47
C TYR A 74 16.38 2.01 -10.00
N ASP A 75 17.27 2.83 -10.56
CA ASP A 75 18.67 2.91 -10.16
C ASP A 75 18.85 4.10 -9.22
N PHE A 76 19.51 3.90 -8.09
CA PHE A 76 19.86 4.99 -7.17
C PHE A 76 21.19 5.61 -7.60
N GLY A 77 21.21 6.93 -7.78
CA GLY A 77 22.45 7.67 -8.07
C GLY A 77 23.20 8.01 -6.77
N PRO A 78 24.29 8.80 -6.84
CA PRO A 78 25.22 8.97 -5.72
C PRO A 78 24.56 9.44 -4.41
N MET A 79 23.66 10.42 -4.50
CA MET A 79 22.96 10.94 -3.33
C MET A 79 21.92 9.96 -2.77
N GLY A 80 21.24 9.22 -3.65
CA GLY A 80 20.27 8.21 -3.23
C GLY A 80 20.94 7.01 -2.57
N CYS A 81 22.09 6.57 -3.08
CA CYS A 81 22.91 5.53 -2.47
C CYS A 81 23.38 5.93 -1.05
N ALA A 82 23.92 7.14 -0.89
CA ALA A 82 24.34 7.64 0.41
C ALA A 82 23.17 7.75 1.39
N PHE A 83 22.03 8.28 0.94
CA PHE A 83 20.82 8.36 1.76
C PHE A 83 20.32 6.98 2.19
N LYS A 84 20.22 6.03 1.25
CA LYS A 84 19.81 4.65 1.53
C LYS A 84 20.75 3.97 2.52
N ALA A 85 22.06 4.13 2.35
CA ALA A 85 23.05 3.58 3.28
C ALA A 85 22.88 4.15 4.70
N ASN A 86 22.69 5.46 4.83
CA ASN A 86 22.45 6.11 6.12
C ASN A 86 21.15 5.62 6.78
N LEU A 87 20.08 5.46 6.00
CA LEU A 87 18.80 4.95 6.50
C LEU A 87 18.93 3.50 7.02
N LEU A 88 19.63 2.63 6.28
CA LEU A 88 19.87 1.26 6.71
C LEU A 88 20.78 1.18 7.96
N ASN A 89 21.76 2.07 8.08
CA ASN A 89 22.61 2.15 9.26
C ASN A 89 21.84 2.66 10.49
N ALA A 90 20.95 3.63 10.31
CA ALA A 90 20.06 4.10 11.38
C ALA A 90 19.11 2.96 11.83
N TRP A 91 18.55 2.21 10.88
CA TRP A 91 17.71 1.05 11.17
C TRP A 91 18.47 -0.04 11.94
N ARG A 92 19.70 -0.37 11.53
CA ARG A 92 20.56 -1.31 12.28
C ARG A 92 20.83 -0.83 13.69
N SER A 93 21.12 0.45 13.85
CA SER A 93 21.40 1.03 15.17
C SER A 93 20.16 0.97 16.07
N PHE A 94 18.99 1.28 15.51
CA PHE A 94 17.74 1.35 16.25
C PHE A 94 17.15 -0.02 16.60
N PHE A 95 17.25 -1.02 15.72
CA PHE A 95 16.66 -2.35 15.95
C PHE A 95 17.73 -3.39 16.29
N VAL A 96 18.67 -3.63 15.37
CA VAL A 96 19.61 -4.76 15.49
C VAL A 96 20.53 -4.59 16.69
N LEU A 97 21.13 -3.41 16.87
CA LEU A 97 22.07 -3.17 17.98
C LEU A 97 21.34 -2.99 19.31
N GLU A 98 20.22 -2.26 19.33
CA GLU A 98 19.46 -1.96 20.54
C GLU A 98 18.81 -3.22 21.16
N GLU A 99 18.28 -4.12 20.32
CA GLU A 99 17.67 -5.38 20.75
C GLU A 99 18.60 -6.59 20.63
N GLN A 100 19.88 -6.37 20.30
CA GLN A 100 20.89 -7.43 20.14
C GLN A 100 20.44 -8.55 19.19
N MET A 101 19.78 -8.17 18.09
CA MET A 101 19.20 -9.11 17.14
C MET A 101 20.29 -9.85 16.35
N LEU A 102 19.99 -11.09 15.95
CA LEU A 102 20.87 -11.91 15.14
C LEU A 102 20.70 -11.53 13.66
N GLU A 103 21.53 -10.61 13.15
CA GLU A 103 21.53 -10.25 11.72
C GLU A 103 22.10 -11.40 10.87
N VAL A 104 21.35 -11.81 9.84
CA VAL A 104 21.76 -12.81 8.86
C VAL A 104 21.63 -12.30 7.43
N ASP A 105 22.41 -12.86 6.52
CA ASP A 105 22.31 -12.59 5.08
C ASP A 105 22.08 -13.90 4.32
N CYS A 106 20.85 -14.12 3.87
CA CYS A 106 20.45 -15.31 3.13
C CYS A 106 20.45 -15.07 1.62
N SER A 107 20.51 -16.14 0.82
CA SER A 107 20.47 -16.03 -0.64
C SER A 107 19.14 -15.48 -1.17
N VAL A 108 19.19 -14.85 -2.35
CA VAL A 108 17.99 -14.42 -3.09
C VAL A 108 17.34 -15.59 -3.82
N LEU A 109 18.16 -16.41 -4.49
CA LEU A 109 17.68 -17.58 -5.22
C LEU A 109 17.11 -18.60 -4.22
N THR A 110 15.85 -18.94 -4.42
CA THR A 110 15.08 -19.80 -3.51
C THR A 110 14.50 -20.97 -4.30
N PRO A 111 14.80 -22.23 -3.92
CA PRO A 111 14.21 -23.41 -4.56
C PRO A 111 12.68 -23.45 -4.38
N GLU A 112 11.95 -23.90 -5.40
CA GLU A 112 10.48 -24.01 -5.37
C GLU A 112 9.92 -24.71 -4.13
N PRO A 113 10.49 -25.82 -3.61
CA PRO A 113 9.94 -26.50 -2.43
C PRO A 113 9.81 -25.61 -1.19
N VAL A 114 10.73 -24.65 -0.98
CA VAL A 114 10.67 -23.72 0.16
C VAL A 114 9.47 -22.79 0.05
N LEU A 115 9.23 -22.25 -1.16
CA LEU A 115 8.13 -21.33 -1.43
C LEU A 115 6.78 -22.06 -1.58
N LYS A 116 6.82 -23.35 -1.93
CA LYS A 116 5.65 -24.22 -1.89
C LYS A 116 5.23 -24.53 -0.46
N ALA A 117 6.19 -24.85 0.40
CA ALA A 117 5.94 -25.15 1.83
C ALA A 117 5.41 -23.93 2.60
N SER A 118 5.89 -22.72 2.30
CA SER A 118 5.37 -21.48 2.87
C SER A 118 4.04 -21.02 2.25
N GLY A 119 3.54 -21.70 1.21
CA GLY A 119 2.27 -21.37 0.54
C GLY A 119 2.36 -20.27 -0.50
N HIS A 120 3.52 -19.64 -0.71
CA HIS A 120 3.72 -18.59 -1.70
C HIS A 120 3.41 -19.05 -3.13
N VAL A 121 3.78 -20.28 -3.51
CA VAL A 121 3.50 -20.80 -4.86
C VAL A 121 2.01 -20.83 -5.17
N ASP A 122 1.17 -21.09 -4.15
CA ASP A 122 -0.28 -21.26 -4.33
C ASP A 122 -1.08 -19.99 -4.06
N ARG A 123 -0.58 -19.10 -3.19
CA ARG A 123 -1.33 -17.93 -2.70
C ARG A 123 -0.74 -16.59 -3.11
N PHE A 124 0.52 -16.54 -3.56
CA PHE A 124 1.18 -15.29 -3.93
C PHE A 124 0.85 -14.90 -5.38
N ALA A 125 -0.45 -14.74 -5.64
CA ALA A 125 -0.99 -14.38 -6.93
C ALA A 125 -1.99 -13.23 -6.81
N ASP A 126 -1.92 -12.31 -7.76
CA ASP A 126 -2.93 -11.27 -7.94
C ASP A 126 -3.91 -11.66 -9.05
N LEU A 127 -5.11 -11.09 -8.98
CA LEU A 127 -6.04 -11.13 -10.11
C LEU A 127 -5.69 -10.04 -11.12
N MET A 128 -5.59 -10.45 -12.39
CA MET A 128 -5.28 -9.56 -13.49
C MET A 128 -6.29 -9.70 -14.64
N VAL A 129 -6.43 -8.62 -15.40
CA VAL A 129 -7.15 -8.58 -16.68
C VAL A 129 -6.27 -7.97 -17.76
N LYS A 130 -6.52 -8.33 -19.01
CA LYS A 130 -5.76 -7.84 -20.17
C LYS A 130 -6.68 -7.10 -21.12
N ASP A 131 -6.19 -6.02 -21.73
CA ASP A 131 -6.81 -5.43 -22.90
C ASP A 131 -6.76 -6.44 -24.06
N THR A 132 -7.93 -6.76 -24.62
CA THR A 132 -8.09 -7.75 -25.68
C THR A 132 -7.36 -7.43 -26.98
N LYS A 133 -7.01 -6.15 -27.23
CA LYS A 133 -6.31 -5.70 -28.44
C LYS A 133 -4.86 -5.32 -28.17
N SER A 134 -4.59 -4.55 -27.11
CA SER A 134 -3.23 -4.06 -26.83
C SER A 134 -2.39 -5.06 -26.02
N GLY A 135 -3.04 -5.99 -25.31
CA GLY A 135 -2.38 -6.90 -24.38
C GLY A 135 -1.92 -6.24 -23.08
N GLU A 136 -2.21 -4.95 -22.88
CA GLU A 136 -1.87 -4.23 -21.65
C GLU A 136 -2.53 -4.90 -20.45
N CYS A 137 -1.74 -5.11 -19.39
CA CYS A 137 -2.14 -5.85 -18.20
C CYS A 137 -2.48 -4.89 -17.06
N PHE A 138 -3.62 -5.13 -16.41
CA PHE A 138 -4.09 -4.36 -15.26
C PHE A 138 -4.33 -5.29 -14.09
N ARG A 139 -3.93 -4.86 -12.88
CA ARG A 139 -4.34 -5.51 -11.64
C ARG A 139 -5.81 -5.18 -11.37
N LEU A 140 -6.61 -6.19 -11.11
CA LEU A 140 -8.07 -6.09 -11.17
C LEU A 140 -8.66 -5.21 -10.07
N ASP A 141 -8.21 -5.38 -8.83
CA ASP A 141 -8.60 -4.56 -7.68
C ASP A 141 -8.31 -3.06 -7.92
N HIS A 142 -7.12 -2.72 -8.39
CA HIS A 142 -6.72 -1.35 -8.68
C HIS A 142 -7.56 -0.73 -9.80
N LEU A 143 -7.86 -1.51 -10.84
CA LEU A 143 -8.71 -1.09 -11.93
C LEU A 143 -10.14 -0.79 -11.43
N ILE A 144 -10.72 -1.70 -10.65
CA ILE A 144 -12.05 -1.55 -10.07
C ILE A 144 -12.07 -0.30 -9.19
N LYS A 145 -11.14 -0.18 -8.24
CA LYS A 145 -11.06 0.97 -7.33
C LYS A 145 -11.00 2.30 -8.07
N ALA A 146 -10.09 2.44 -9.04
CA ALA A 146 -9.94 3.68 -9.80
C ALA A 146 -11.18 4.05 -10.61
N GLN A 147 -11.87 3.08 -11.20
CA GLN A 147 -13.10 3.33 -11.97
C GLN A 147 -14.28 3.69 -11.04
N LEU A 148 -14.43 2.99 -9.91
CA LEU A 148 -15.47 3.29 -8.93
C LEU A 148 -15.28 4.67 -8.29
N GLU A 149 -14.06 5.03 -7.91
CA GLU A 149 -13.74 6.38 -7.41
C GLU A 149 -14.07 7.47 -8.45
N LYS A 150 -13.79 7.22 -9.73
CA LYS A 150 -14.15 8.12 -10.82
C LYS A 150 -15.67 8.25 -10.99
N LEU A 151 -16.42 7.16 -10.86
CA LEU A 151 -17.89 7.18 -10.88
C LEU A 151 -18.48 7.94 -9.68
N CYS A 152 -17.87 7.81 -8.50
CA CYS A 152 -18.26 8.56 -7.30
C CYS A 152 -18.02 10.07 -7.45
N ALA A 153 -16.92 10.45 -8.11
CA ALA A 153 -16.57 11.84 -8.37
C ALA A 153 -17.46 12.50 -9.46
N ASP A 154 -18.11 11.72 -10.33
CA ASP A 154 -19.00 12.27 -11.34
C ASP A 154 -20.26 12.89 -10.69
N LYS A 155 -20.64 14.08 -11.17
CA LYS A 155 -21.82 14.83 -10.71
C LYS A 155 -23.12 14.24 -11.24
N LYS A 156 -23.06 13.39 -12.27
CA LYS A 156 -24.23 12.77 -12.90
C LYS A 156 -24.66 11.46 -12.25
N THR A 157 -23.80 10.87 -11.41
CA THR A 157 -24.09 9.63 -10.69
C THR A 157 -25.05 9.91 -9.53
N ASP A 158 -26.08 9.07 -9.39
CA ASP A 158 -27.05 9.11 -8.31
C ASP A 158 -26.41 8.73 -6.96
N GLN A 159 -26.94 9.26 -5.86
CA GLN A 159 -26.38 9.05 -4.52
C GLN A 159 -26.37 7.56 -4.12
N ALA A 160 -27.39 6.79 -4.52
CA ALA A 160 -27.45 5.36 -4.22
C ALA A 160 -26.31 4.57 -4.88
N THR A 161 -26.00 4.85 -6.16
CA THR A 161 -24.83 4.25 -6.82
C THR A 161 -23.51 4.71 -6.18
N LYS A 162 -23.42 5.95 -5.70
CA LYS A 162 -22.20 6.41 -4.98
C LYS A 162 -21.97 5.66 -3.68
N ASP A 163 -23.03 5.44 -2.91
CA ASP A 163 -22.96 4.71 -1.65
C ASP A 163 -22.60 3.23 -1.89
N GLU A 164 -23.17 2.61 -2.94
CA GLU A 164 -22.79 1.25 -3.36
C GLU A 164 -21.32 1.16 -3.80
N CYS A 165 -20.86 2.07 -4.66
CA CYS A 165 -19.47 2.10 -5.10
C CYS A 165 -18.50 2.28 -3.93
N ALA A 166 -18.84 3.11 -2.94
CA ALA A 166 -18.04 3.29 -1.74
C ALA A 166 -17.96 2.02 -0.90
N ASP A 167 -19.09 1.31 -0.72
CA ASP A 167 -19.13 0.03 0.00
C ASP A 167 -18.30 -1.06 -0.71
N ILE A 168 -18.37 -1.14 -2.05
CA ILE A 168 -17.56 -2.06 -2.85
C ILE A 168 -16.06 -1.77 -2.68
N VAL A 169 -15.65 -0.49 -2.71
CA VAL A 169 -14.23 -0.11 -2.53
C VAL A 169 -13.71 -0.51 -1.15
N ILE A 170 -14.52 -0.43 -0.10
CA ILE A 170 -14.15 -0.86 1.25
C ILE A 170 -13.95 -2.38 1.32
N LYS A 171 -14.82 -3.15 0.63
CA LYS A 171 -14.81 -4.63 0.67
C LYS A 171 -13.85 -5.24 -0.35
N LEU A 172 -13.24 -4.44 -1.22
CA LEU A 172 -12.54 -4.91 -2.42
C LEU A 172 -11.41 -5.90 -2.11
N ASP A 173 -10.63 -5.65 -1.06
CA ASP A 173 -9.51 -6.52 -0.66
C ASP A 173 -9.96 -7.91 -0.19
N GLY A 174 -11.23 -8.07 0.19
CA GLY A 174 -11.83 -9.35 0.61
C GLY A 174 -12.61 -10.07 -0.48
N MET A 175 -12.74 -9.50 -1.68
CA MET A 175 -13.54 -10.09 -2.75
C MET A 175 -12.83 -11.26 -3.44
N THR A 176 -13.61 -12.26 -3.81
CA THR A 176 -13.17 -13.40 -4.63
C THR A 176 -13.07 -13.03 -6.11
N LYS A 177 -12.43 -13.90 -6.89
CA LYS A 177 -12.33 -13.77 -8.35
C LYS A 177 -13.68 -13.58 -9.03
N ASP A 178 -14.67 -14.37 -8.63
CA ASP A 178 -16.00 -14.36 -9.25
C ASP A 178 -16.78 -13.09 -8.88
N GLU A 179 -16.64 -12.61 -7.65
CA GLU A 179 -17.23 -11.34 -7.20
C GLU A 179 -16.61 -10.15 -7.96
N MET A 180 -15.27 -10.10 -8.09
CA MET A 180 -14.62 -9.05 -8.89
C MET A 180 -14.99 -9.12 -10.38
N ALA A 181 -15.14 -10.34 -10.93
CA ALA A 181 -15.63 -10.52 -12.30
C ALA A 181 -17.07 -10.01 -12.49
N ALA A 182 -17.93 -10.23 -11.50
CA ALA A 182 -19.30 -9.71 -11.49
C ALA A 182 -19.32 -8.18 -11.44
N VAL A 183 -18.46 -7.54 -10.63
CA VAL A 183 -18.29 -6.08 -10.59
C VAL A 183 -17.84 -5.54 -11.95
N LEU A 184 -16.86 -6.18 -12.59
CA LEU A 184 -16.35 -5.78 -13.90
C LEU A 184 -17.47 -5.81 -14.97
N LYS A 185 -18.32 -6.83 -14.95
CA LYS A 185 -19.49 -6.97 -15.83
C LYS A 185 -20.59 -5.96 -15.51
N LYS A 186 -20.92 -5.78 -14.24
CA LYS A 186 -21.97 -4.86 -13.77
C LYS A 186 -21.73 -3.43 -14.23
N TYR A 187 -20.49 -2.95 -14.11
CA TYR A 187 -20.12 -1.59 -14.51
C TYR A 187 -19.56 -1.49 -15.94
N ASN A 188 -19.58 -2.59 -16.71
CA ASN A 188 -19.04 -2.67 -18.07
C ASN A 188 -17.65 -2.03 -18.18
N MET A 189 -16.75 -2.38 -17.25
CA MET A 189 -15.46 -1.71 -17.13
C MET A 189 -14.56 -2.04 -18.33
N LYS A 190 -13.90 -1.01 -18.85
CA LYS A 190 -13.01 -1.10 -20.02
C LYS A 190 -11.59 -0.68 -19.68
N SER A 191 -10.66 -0.97 -20.58
CA SER A 191 -9.29 -0.50 -20.49
C SER A 191 -9.26 1.04 -20.29
N PRO A 192 -8.62 1.55 -19.22
CA PRO A 192 -8.56 3.00 -18.95
C PRO A 192 -7.80 3.80 -20.01
N THR A 193 -6.88 3.15 -20.74
CA THR A 193 -5.99 3.77 -21.71
C THR A 193 -6.59 3.78 -23.12
N THR A 194 -7.21 2.68 -23.53
CA THR A 194 -7.68 2.46 -24.91
C THR A 194 -9.20 2.45 -25.04
N GLY A 195 -9.94 2.22 -23.95
CA GLY A 195 -11.38 1.99 -23.97
C GLY A 195 -11.79 0.65 -24.59
N ASN A 196 -10.85 -0.28 -24.81
CA ASN A 196 -11.15 -1.63 -25.30
C ASN A 196 -11.73 -2.55 -24.21
N ASP A 197 -12.33 -3.64 -24.65
CA ASP A 197 -12.84 -4.69 -23.76
C ASP A 197 -11.67 -5.43 -23.10
N LEU A 198 -11.91 -5.89 -21.87
CA LEU A 198 -10.96 -6.60 -21.04
C LEU A 198 -11.25 -8.11 -21.05
N THR A 199 -10.21 -8.93 -20.89
CA THR A 199 -10.36 -10.37 -20.70
C THR A 199 -11.03 -10.69 -19.36
N GLU A 200 -11.53 -11.91 -19.22
CA GLU A 200 -11.93 -12.43 -17.91
C GLU A 200 -10.73 -12.40 -16.93
N PRO A 201 -10.98 -12.21 -15.63
CA PRO A 201 -9.95 -12.26 -14.60
C PRO A 201 -9.18 -13.59 -14.61
N ILE A 202 -7.86 -13.50 -14.48
CA ILE A 202 -6.97 -14.65 -14.30
C ILE A 202 -6.03 -14.41 -13.12
N GLU A 203 -5.59 -15.49 -12.48
CA GLU A 203 -4.56 -15.43 -11.46
C GLU A 203 -3.17 -15.27 -12.09
N PHE A 204 -2.35 -14.42 -11.50
CA PHE A 204 -0.99 -14.15 -11.94
C PHE A 204 -0.03 -14.26 -10.78
N ASN A 205 0.90 -15.21 -10.87
CA ASN A 205 1.92 -15.41 -9.85
C ASN A 205 2.88 -14.22 -9.82
N LEU A 206 3.02 -13.59 -8.66
CA LEU A 206 3.85 -12.41 -8.45
C LEU A 206 5.32 -12.74 -8.18
N MET A 207 5.74 -14.00 -8.22
CA MET A 207 7.15 -14.37 -8.04
C MET A 207 7.87 -14.44 -9.39
N PHE A 208 9.12 -13.97 -9.41
CA PHE A 208 10.00 -14.17 -10.56
C PHE A 208 10.53 -15.60 -10.59
N GLY A 209 9.99 -16.42 -11.47
CA GLY A 209 10.49 -17.78 -11.71
C GLY A 209 11.84 -17.79 -12.43
N THR A 210 12.70 -18.73 -12.06
CA THR A 210 13.99 -18.99 -12.69
C THR A 210 14.35 -20.48 -12.62
N GLN A 211 15.46 -20.86 -13.24
CA GLN A 211 16.04 -22.20 -13.17
C GLN A 211 17.38 -22.15 -12.46
N ILE A 212 17.60 -23.06 -11.52
CA ILE A 212 18.84 -23.19 -10.76
C ILE A 212 19.67 -24.32 -11.38
N GLY A 213 20.87 -23.97 -11.83
CA GLY A 213 21.79 -24.91 -12.49
C GLY A 213 21.52 -25.09 -13.99
N PRO A 214 22.49 -25.67 -14.73
CA PRO A 214 22.50 -25.69 -16.19
C PRO A 214 21.49 -26.67 -16.80
N THR A 215 20.99 -27.64 -16.03
CA THR A 215 20.08 -28.68 -16.51
C THR A 215 18.61 -28.24 -16.51
N GLY A 216 18.29 -27.11 -15.88
CA GLY A 216 16.92 -26.63 -15.73
C GLY A 216 16.04 -27.48 -14.79
N LEU A 217 16.61 -28.51 -14.15
CA LEU A 217 15.86 -29.47 -13.32
C LEU A 217 15.38 -28.85 -12.00
N ILE A 218 16.14 -27.90 -11.45
CA ILE A 218 15.78 -27.26 -10.19
C ILE A 218 15.04 -25.97 -10.53
N LYS A 219 13.72 -25.99 -10.39
CA LYS A 219 12.91 -24.78 -10.47
C LYS A 219 13.14 -23.92 -9.22
N GLY A 220 13.32 -22.62 -9.44
CA GLY A 220 13.54 -21.66 -8.37
C GLY A 220 12.81 -20.36 -8.63
N PHE A 221 12.88 -19.48 -7.64
CA PHE A 221 12.34 -18.14 -7.73
C PHE A 221 13.33 -17.15 -7.10
N LEU A 222 13.20 -15.88 -7.46
CA LEU A 222 13.72 -14.80 -6.64
C LEU A 222 12.80 -14.63 -5.44
N ARG A 223 13.36 -14.53 -4.23
CA ARG A 223 12.56 -14.44 -3.00
C ARG A 223 11.60 -13.23 -3.01
N PRO A 224 10.32 -13.42 -2.65
CA PRO A 224 9.35 -12.31 -2.54
C PRO A 224 9.44 -11.55 -1.22
N GLU A 225 10.15 -12.12 -0.24
CA GLU A 225 10.43 -11.59 1.09
C GLU A 225 11.78 -12.12 1.63
N THR A 226 12.25 -11.63 2.77
CA THR A 226 13.50 -12.08 3.41
C THR A 226 13.29 -13.05 4.59
N ALA A 227 12.09 -13.06 5.19
CA ALA A 227 11.71 -13.91 6.33
C ALA A 227 12.02 -15.40 6.17
N GLN A 228 11.75 -15.98 5.00
CA GLN A 228 11.98 -17.41 4.74
C GLN A 228 13.42 -17.85 5.00
N GLY A 229 14.40 -16.98 4.73
CA GLY A 229 15.81 -17.24 4.99
C GLY A 229 16.11 -17.40 6.48
N ILE A 230 15.44 -16.62 7.32
CA ILE A 230 15.52 -16.70 8.78
C ILE A 230 14.88 -18.01 9.26
N PHE A 231 13.67 -18.34 8.79
CA PHE A 231 12.96 -19.54 9.22
C PHE A 231 13.71 -20.84 8.92
N VAL A 232 14.29 -20.99 7.72
CA VAL A 232 15.06 -22.20 7.39
C VAL A 232 16.33 -22.35 8.23
N ASN A 233 16.83 -21.25 8.80
CA ASN A 233 17.99 -21.22 9.69
C ASN A 233 17.61 -21.17 11.19
N PHE A 234 16.32 -21.27 11.55
CA PHE A 234 15.84 -21.14 12.93
C PHE A 234 16.63 -21.98 13.93
N LYS A 235 16.91 -23.25 13.61
CA LYS A 235 17.66 -24.14 14.50
C LYS A 235 19.06 -23.58 14.85
N ARG A 236 19.79 -23.03 13.88
CA ARG A 236 21.13 -22.46 14.10
C ARG A 236 21.05 -21.16 14.89
N LEU A 237 20.03 -20.35 14.64
CA LEU A 237 19.80 -19.10 15.35
C LEU A 237 19.43 -19.35 16.82
N LEU A 238 18.58 -20.33 17.06
CA LEU A 238 18.21 -20.78 18.41
C LEU A 238 19.42 -21.34 19.16
N GLU A 239 20.24 -22.18 18.52
CA GLU A 239 21.50 -22.69 19.08
C GLU A 239 22.47 -21.54 19.44
N PHE A 240 22.57 -20.52 18.58
CA PHE A 240 23.39 -19.33 18.85
C PHE A 240 22.88 -18.56 20.08
N ASN A 241 21.55 -18.52 20.28
CA ASN A 241 20.94 -17.98 21.48
C ASN A 241 20.87 -18.98 22.65
N SER A 242 21.69 -20.03 22.64
CA SER A 242 21.76 -21.04 23.71
C SER A 242 20.41 -21.73 24.01
N ASP A 243 19.62 -21.97 22.97
CA ASP A 243 18.30 -22.61 23.03
C ASP A 243 17.27 -21.90 23.91
N LYS A 244 17.40 -20.56 24.06
CA LYS A 244 16.49 -19.74 24.86
C LYS A 244 15.59 -18.85 24.00
N LEU A 245 14.37 -18.65 24.49
CA LEU A 245 13.42 -17.65 24.01
C LEU A 245 13.22 -16.56 25.08
N PRO A 246 12.84 -15.34 24.70
CA PRO A 246 12.71 -14.88 23.32
C PRO A 246 14.07 -14.57 22.66
N PHE A 247 14.10 -14.54 21.33
CA PHE A 247 15.19 -13.96 20.55
C PHE A 247 14.67 -13.41 19.23
N ALA A 248 15.38 -12.45 18.65
CA ALA A 248 15.05 -11.90 17.35
C ALA A 248 16.18 -12.12 16.35
N ALA A 249 15.82 -12.39 15.10
CA ALA A 249 16.72 -12.39 13.97
C ALA A 249 16.27 -11.35 12.96
N ALA A 250 17.23 -10.71 12.31
CA ALA A 250 16.97 -9.64 11.35
C ALA A 250 17.66 -9.93 10.03
N GLN A 251 17.08 -9.46 8.93
CA GLN A 251 17.70 -9.55 7.62
C GLN A 251 17.44 -8.28 6.82
N ILE A 252 18.51 -7.74 6.23
CA ILE A 252 18.42 -6.60 5.30
C ILE A 252 18.86 -7.08 3.93
N GLY A 253 17.98 -6.99 2.94
CA GLY A 253 18.34 -7.38 1.58
C GLY A 253 17.24 -7.13 0.56
N ASN A 254 17.55 -7.41 -0.71
CA ASN A 254 16.58 -7.22 -1.78
C ASN A 254 15.53 -8.34 -1.80
N ALA A 255 14.31 -7.98 -2.14
CA ALA A 255 13.20 -8.87 -2.43
C ALA A 255 12.54 -8.45 -3.75
N PHE A 256 11.85 -9.41 -4.38
CA PHE A 256 11.41 -9.30 -5.76
C PHE A 256 9.93 -9.64 -5.87
N ARG A 257 9.14 -8.71 -6.42
CA ARG A 257 7.71 -8.91 -6.65
C ARG A 257 7.41 -8.53 -8.10
N ASN A 258 6.95 -9.46 -8.90
CA ASN A 258 6.62 -9.28 -10.30
C ASN A 258 5.30 -8.52 -10.47
N GLU A 259 5.30 -7.27 -10.04
CA GLU A 259 4.14 -6.38 -10.05
C GLU A 259 3.55 -6.24 -11.46
N ILE A 260 2.23 -6.41 -11.55
CA ILE A 260 1.47 -6.39 -12.82
C ILE A 260 1.54 -5.01 -13.48
N SER A 261 1.35 -3.93 -12.71
CA SER A 261 1.34 -2.56 -13.24
C SER A 261 1.95 -1.56 -12.23
N PRO A 262 3.28 -1.49 -12.09
CA PRO A 262 3.95 -0.61 -11.13
C PRO A 262 3.92 0.87 -11.59
N ARG A 263 2.91 1.65 -11.19
CA ARG A 263 2.71 3.04 -11.66
C ARG A 263 2.99 4.14 -10.62
N SER A 264 3.45 3.77 -9.43
CA SER A 264 3.51 4.67 -8.27
C SER A 264 4.92 5.12 -7.88
N GLY A 265 5.86 5.16 -8.84
CA GLY A 265 7.27 5.46 -8.54
C GLY A 265 7.89 4.41 -7.61
N LEU A 266 8.68 4.85 -6.63
CA LEU A 266 9.31 3.97 -5.63
C LEU A 266 8.32 3.29 -4.68
N ILE A 267 7.05 3.70 -4.63
CA ILE A 267 6.02 3.07 -3.77
C ILE A 267 5.67 1.66 -4.26
N ARG A 268 5.81 1.41 -5.57
CA ARG A 268 5.48 0.11 -6.17
C ARG A 268 6.49 -0.27 -7.23
N VAL A 269 7.44 -1.12 -6.84
CA VAL A 269 8.59 -1.53 -7.64
C VAL A 269 8.70 -3.06 -7.64
N ARG A 270 9.46 -3.59 -8.59
CA ARG A 270 9.66 -5.03 -8.78
C ARG A 270 10.85 -5.59 -8.02
N GLU A 271 11.78 -4.73 -7.65
CA GLU A 271 12.93 -5.02 -6.81
C GLU A 271 13.08 -3.89 -5.79
N PHE A 272 13.21 -4.25 -4.52
CA PHE A 272 13.38 -3.29 -3.43
C PHE A 272 14.12 -3.93 -2.26
N THR A 273 14.78 -3.08 -1.47
CA THR A 273 15.43 -3.52 -0.23
C THR A 273 14.44 -3.48 0.91
N MET A 274 14.36 -4.57 1.64
CA MET A 274 13.58 -4.69 2.87
C MET A 274 14.52 -4.90 4.05
N ALA A 275 14.03 -4.57 5.23
CA ALA A 275 14.63 -4.89 6.51
C ALA A 275 13.54 -5.54 7.35
N GLU A 276 13.61 -6.86 7.51
CA GLU A 276 12.62 -7.66 8.24
C GLU A 276 13.22 -8.18 9.54
N ILE A 277 12.36 -8.33 10.55
CA ILE A 277 12.69 -8.86 11.87
C ILE A 277 11.71 -9.97 12.18
N GLU A 278 12.24 -11.13 12.54
CA GLU A 278 11.48 -12.24 13.09
C GLU A 278 11.77 -12.34 14.58
N HIS A 279 10.80 -11.96 15.41
CA HIS A 279 10.88 -12.06 16.86
C HIS A 279 10.22 -13.36 17.34
N PHE A 280 11.03 -14.31 17.80
CA PHE A 280 10.57 -15.59 18.34
C PHE A 280 10.36 -15.46 19.85
N CYS A 281 9.13 -15.71 20.30
CA CYS A 281 8.74 -15.66 21.71
C CYS A 281 7.96 -16.91 22.13
N ASP A 282 7.81 -17.13 23.44
CA ASP A 282 6.95 -18.19 23.96
C ASP A 282 5.48 -17.81 23.69
N PRO A 283 4.66 -18.68 23.07
CA PRO A 283 3.25 -18.36 22.83
C PRO A 283 2.46 -18.10 24.12
N SER A 284 2.92 -18.60 25.26
CA SER A 284 2.32 -18.44 26.60
C SER A 284 2.75 -17.15 27.29
N ASP A 285 3.87 -16.54 26.87
CA ASP A 285 4.41 -15.30 27.42
C ASP A 285 4.83 -14.35 26.29
N LYS A 286 3.96 -13.39 26.02
CA LYS A 286 4.15 -12.31 25.03
C LYS A 286 4.33 -10.94 25.71
N SER A 287 4.90 -10.95 26.91
CA SER A 287 5.35 -9.70 27.55
C SER A 287 6.63 -9.20 26.88
N HIS A 288 6.91 -7.91 26.95
CA HIS A 288 8.15 -7.34 26.43
C HIS A 288 8.84 -6.48 27.51
N PRO A 289 10.06 -6.83 27.95
CA PRO A 289 10.71 -6.13 29.08
C PRO A 289 10.85 -4.62 28.88
N LYS A 290 11.07 -4.16 27.65
CA LYS A 290 11.21 -2.74 27.28
C LYS A 290 9.89 -2.05 26.92
N PHE A 291 8.74 -2.71 27.04
CA PHE A 291 7.44 -2.08 26.76
C PHE A 291 7.20 -0.81 27.58
N VAL A 292 7.73 -0.81 28.81
CA VAL A 292 7.66 0.34 29.73
C VAL A 292 8.24 1.62 29.15
N ASP A 293 9.16 1.52 28.19
CA ASP A 293 9.85 2.67 27.57
C ASP A 293 8.97 3.37 26.52
N VAL A 294 8.00 2.65 25.94
CA VAL A 294 7.13 3.14 24.85
C VAL A 294 5.66 3.25 25.23
N LYS A 295 5.25 2.73 26.39
CA LYS A 295 3.84 2.68 26.81
C LYS A 295 3.12 4.04 26.78
N ASP A 296 3.84 5.13 27.00
CA ASP A 296 3.28 6.48 27.09
C ASP A 296 3.24 7.19 25.72
N ASP A 297 3.86 6.59 24.69
CA ASP A 297 3.84 7.12 23.32
C ASP A 297 2.42 7.06 22.75
N LYS A 298 2.04 8.14 22.05
CA LYS A 298 0.72 8.24 21.41
C LYS A 298 0.84 7.98 19.93
N LEU A 299 0.09 7.00 19.45
CA LEU A 299 0.04 6.61 18.04
C LEU A 299 -1.38 6.79 17.49
N MET A 300 -1.45 7.12 16.20
CA MET A 300 -2.70 7.08 15.45
C MET A 300 -3.01 5.63 15.08
N LEU A 301 -3.91 4.99 15.82
CA LEU A 301 -4.29 3.59 15.63
C LEU A 301 -5.61 3.48 14.88
N TYR A 302 -5.68 2.57 13.90
CA TYR A 302 -6.87 2.36 13.09
C TYR A 302 -7.39 0.93 13.22
N SER A 303 -8.23 0.71 14.23
CA SER A 303 -8.75 -0.62 14.58
C SER A 303 -9.59 -1.23 13.45
N ALA A 304 -9.64 -2.56 13.38
CA ALA A 304 -10.51 -3.27 12.44
C ALA A 304 -11.99 -2.88 12.63
N CYS A 305 -12.46 -2.71 13.87
CA CYS A 305 -13.82 -2.24 14.15
C CYS A 305 -14.07 -0.84 13.58
N ASN A 306 -13.13 0.10 13.73
CA ASN A 306 -13.29 1.43 13.17
C ASN A 306 -13.30 1.40 11.63
N GLN A 307 -12.49 0.54 11.01
CA GLN A 307 -12.51 0.33 9.56
C GLN A 307 -13.87 -0.17 9.07
N MET A 308 -14.42 -1.19 9.73
CA MET A 308 -15.73 -1.77 9.39
C MET A 308 -16.89 -0.82 9.64
N ASP A 309 -16.80 -0.01 10.70
CA ASP A 309 -17.82 0.99 11.08
C ASP A 309 -17.68 2.32 10.29
N GLY A 310 -16.68 2.45 9.41
CA GLY A 310 -16.39 3.71 8.70
C GLY A 310 -15.96 4.87 9.61
N LYS A 311 -15.46 4.57 10.81
CA LYS A 311 -14.96 5.57 11.78
C LYS A 311 -13.50 5.91 11.49
N SER A 312 -13.05 7.08 11.95
CA SER A 312 -11.65 7.50 11.77
C SER A 312 -10.69 6.79 12.73
N ALA A 313 -9.40 6.80 12.39
CA ALA A 313 -8.31 6.42 13.30
C ALA A 313 -8.30 7.30 14.57
N GLN A 314 -7.83 6.75 15.68
CA GLN A 314 -7.86 7.39 16.99
C GLN A 314 -6.43 7.54 17.54
N LEU A 315 -6.16 8.67 18.19
CA LEU A 315 -4.89 8.90 18.88
C LEU A 315 -4.98 8.27 20.28
N VAL A 316 -4.23 7.19 20.51
CA VAL A 316 -4.27 6.41 21.76
C VAL A 316 -2.84 6.16 22.24
N SER A 317 -2.62 6.11 23.56
CA SER A 317 -1.32 5.69 24.09
C SER A 317 -1.11 4.18 23.89
N ILE A 318 0.11 3.73 23.63
CA ILE A 318 0.38 2.30 23.41
C ILE A 318 -0.03 1.48 24.65
N GLY A 319 0.23 1.99 25.86
CA GLY A 319 -0.16 1.35 27.12
C GLY A 319 -1.67 1.17 27.25
N GLU A 320 -2.46 2.17 26.91
CA GLU A 320 -3.93 2.07 26.87
C GLU A 320 -4.39 1.12 25.77
N ALA A 321 -3.75 1.13 24.60
CA ALA A 321 -4.10 0.25 23.50
C ALA A 321 -3.88 -1.24 23.87
N VAL A 322 -2.79 -1.58 24.57
CA VAL A 322 -2.56 -2.94 25.08
C VAL A 322 -3.55 -3.28 26.21
N ALA A 323 -3.76 -2.38 27.17
CA ALA A 323 -4.66 -2.60 28.30
C ALA A 323 -6.13 -2.82 27.87
N THR A 324 -6.56 -2.18 26.79
CA THR A 324 -7.91 -2.32 26.21
C THR A 324 -8.02 -3.46 25.21
N GLY A 325 -6.92 -4.14 24.87
CA GLY A 325 -6.89 -5.22 23.88
C GLY A 325 -7.00 -4.73 22.43
N LEU A 326 -6.84 -3.42 22.18
CA LEU A 326 -6.71 -2.86 20.83
C LEU A 326 -5.41 -3.33 20.16
N VAL A 327 -4.33 -3.42 20.95
CA VAL A 327 -3.09 -4.12 20.61
C VAL A 327 -3.01 -5.37 21.47
N ALA A 328 -2.68 -6.50 20.87
CA ALA A 328 -2.94 -7.80 21.48
C ALA A 328 -2.04 -8.14 22.69
N ASN A 329 -0.81 -7.62 22.73
CA ASN A 329 0.18 -7.88 23.77
C ASN A 329 1.32 -6.85 23.68
N GLU A 330 2.25 -6.89 24.63
CA GLU A 330 3.36 -5.93 24.74
C GLU A 330 4.45 -6.11 23.68
N THR A 331 4.56 -7.29 23.07
CA THR A 331 5.53 -7.57 22.00
C THR A 331 5.09 -6.99 20.63
N LEU A 332 3.80 -6.76 20.42
CA LEU A 332 3.21 -6.29 19.16
C LEU A 332 3.12 -4.76 19.10
#